data_AF-A0A930XXI6-F1
#
_entry.id   AF-A0A930XXI6-F1
#
_cell.length_a   1.000
_cell.length_b   1.000
_cell.length_c   1.000
_cell.angle_alpha   90.00
_cell.angle_beta   90.00
_cell.angle_gamma   90.00
#
_symmetry.space_group_name_H-M   'P 1'
#
loop_
_entity.id
_entity.type
_entity.pdbx_description
1 polymer ?
#
loop_
_entity_poly.entity_id
_entity_poly.type
_entity_poly.pdbx_seq_one_letter_code
_entity_poly.pdbx_strand_id
1 'polypeptide(L)'
;TAYSARVTLTASGGDYADETETVTVNVTDNDTAALVIAAADPFKVAEGDSSTFTVRLAARPSGNVTVTLAQPEDSDVTVDTDPDNTGNLNTLDFTNSNWDTAQTVTVSAARDADTTDDGATINLTASGGGYGDATGSVLVRVTENDQTGLTITPAKLTVDEGGSENFTVQLTSRPSESVTITLSQSGAVNTDVRLSKSSLRFTPTNWSTAQTVTVNAAQDDDTTDDTAVISLTASGGDYAGVTGSVPVTVREKPELVLSWKKKTIDENTSVTLKVRLKLKPSDDVRVEVRLPDDAGRMAISPGRELDFSASDDAEYPWNTDQNVAIITYKDPDAVDNKVTISLTASGGGYGEVRDSVELTVTDLYPDGLVLTPSTLEMAEGGSQTFKVKLALQPLDDANVRVTLTQPQNSDVKVDTDPDTGGDQNTLDFTDSNWDEDQIVTVRAAEDADSTDDSASIALATSGDDYQGVTGSVTVSVKDDDVGLQVSTTSLTIAEGGNDTFTVQLASRPSGDVTVTLTQPT
;
A
#
# COMPACT_ATOMS: atom_id res chain seq x y z
N THR A 1 -78.03 2.74 -41.06
CA THR A 1 -79.46 2.92 -41.53
C THR A 1 -79.45 3.40 -42.97
N ALA A 2 -80.32 2.90 -43.86
CA ALA A 2 -80.32 3.36 -45.27
C ALA A 2 -80.90 4.78 -45.38
N TYR A 3 -80.08 5.74 -45.80
CA TYR A 3 -80.56 7.08 -46.13
C TYR A 3 -80.83 7.15 -47.63
N SER A 4 -82.07 7.51 -48.00
CA SER A 4 -82.42 7.76 -49.39
C SER A 4 -82.66 9.25 -49.59
N ALA A 5 -81.92 9.87 -50.50
CA ALA A 5 -82.19 11.22 -50.97
C ALA A 5 -82.81 11.16 -52.37
N ARG A 6 -83.86 11.94 -52.61
CA ARG A 6 -84.42 12.10 -53.96
C ARG A 6 -83.86 13.37 -54.58
N VAL A 7 -83.22 13.23 -55.74
CA VAL A 7 -82.81 14.34 -56.59
C VAL A 7 -83.80 14.42 -57.73
N THR A 8 -84.55 15.51 -57.79
CA THR A 8 -85.42 15.80 -58.94
C THR A 8 -84.62 16.57 -59.97
N LEU A 9 -84.49 16.01 -61.18
CA LEU A 9 -83.93 16.68 -62.33
C LEU A 9 -85.09 17.32 -63.10
N THR A 10 -85.03 18.63 -63.33
CA THR A 10 -86.00 19.36 -64.15
C THR A 10 -85.29 19.83 -65.41
N ALA A 11 -85.77 19.42 -66.58
CA ALA A 11 -85.26 19.88 -67.85
C ALA A 11 -86.23 20.90 -68.46
N SER A 12 -85.74 22.10 -68.77
CA SER A 12 -86.54 23.17 -69.39
C SER A 12 -85.81 23.78 -70.59
N GLY A 13 -86.58 24.14 -71.62
CA GLY A 13 -86.10 24.74 -72.88
C GLY A 13 -86.01 23.74 -74.05
N GLY A 14 -86.19 24.26 -75.28
CA GLY A 14 -86.35 23.43 -76.48
C GLY A 14 -87.73 22.75 -76.53
N ASP A 15 -87.79 21.52 -77.03
CA ASP A 15 -89.03 20.70 -77.08
C ASP A 15 -89.36 20.01 -75.75
N TYR A 16 -88.66 20.33 -74.65
CA TYR A 16 -88.89 19.76 -73.31
C TYR A 16 -89.74 20.71 -72.45
N ALA A 17 -90.93 20.25 -72.04
CA ALA A 17 -91.97 21.03 -71.37
C ALA A 17 -91.93 20.92 -69.83
N ASP A 18 -90.81 21.31 -69.21
CA ASP A 18 -90.57 21.19 -67.75
C ASP A 18 -90.72 19.74 -67.24
N GLU A 19 -90.27 18.77 -68.04
CA GLU A 19 -90.28 17.37 -67.67
C GLU A 19 -89.37 17.14 -66.46
N THR A 20 -89.88 16.34 -65.51
CA THR A 20 -89.15 16.02 -64.28
C THR A 20 -88.94 14.52 -64.15
N GLU A 21 -87.71 14.13 -63.85
CA GLU A 21 -87.38 12.75 -63.49
C GLU A 21 -86.74 12.74 -62.10
N THR A 22 -87.05 11.73 -61.28
CA THR A 22 -86.47 11.62 -59.95
C THR A 22 -85.44 10.51 -59.91
N VAL A 23 -84.20 10.86 -59.55
CA VAL A 23 -83.17 9.89 -59.20
C VAL A 23 -83.17 9.70 -57.69
N THR A 24 -83.37 8.46 -57.23
CA THR A 24 -83.20 8.13 -55.82
C THR A 24 -81.76 7.67 -55.58
N VAL A 25 -81.02 8.39 -54.74
CA VAL A 25 -79.69 7.98 -54.27
C VAL A 25 -79.88 7.25 -52.96
N ASN A 26 -79.58 5.95 -52.95
CA ASN A 26 -79.53 5.14 -51.74
C ASN A 26 -78.10 5.12 -51.20
N VAL A 27 -77.91 5.59 -49.97
CA VAL A 27 -76.67 5.40 -49.23
C VAL A 27 -76.86 4.22 -48.30
N THR A 28 -76.16 3.12 -48.57
CA THR A 28 -76.05 1.99 -47.66
C THR A 28 -74.89 2.25 -46.71
N ASP A 29 -75.20 2.45 -45.44
CA ASP A 29 -74.25 2.44 -44.33
C ASP A 29 -73.66 1.03 -44.20
N ASN A 30 -72.37 0.90 -44.50
CA ASN A 30 -71.62 -0.36 -44.49
C ASN A 30 -70.72 -0.50 -43.25
N ASP A 31 -70.82 0.43 -42.31
CA ASP A 31 -70.05 0.37 -41.08
C ASP A 31 -70.65 -0.70 -40.15
N THR A 32 -69.83 -1.65 -39.71
CA THR A 32 -70.25 -2.72 -38.81
C THR A 32 -69.96 -2.30 -37.37
N ALA A 33 -70.99 -2.31 -36.51
CA ALA A 33 -70.83 -2.04 -35.09
C ALA A 33 -69.97 -3.14 -34.44
N ALA A 34 -68.76 -2.78 -33.99
CA ALA A 34 -67.82 -3.68 -33.34
C ALA A 34 -66.93 -2.94 -32.34
N LEU A 35 -66.50 -3.62 -31.29
CA LEU A 35 -65.51 -3.11 -30.36
C LEU A 35 -64.11 -3.27 -30.97
N VAL A 36 -63.30 -2.23 -30.92
CA VAL A 36 -61.87 -2.29 -31.25
C VAL A 36 -61.10 -2.28 -29.95
N ILE A 37 -60.58 -3.45 -29.58
CA ILE A 37 -59.78 -3.66 -28.36
C ILE A 37 -58.32 -3.74 -28.78
N ALA A 38 -57.51 -2.80 -28.30
CA ALA A 38 -56.06 -2.82 -28.50
C ALA A 38 -55.39 -3.33 -27.21
N ALA A 39 -55.29 -4.65 -27.11
CA ALA A 39 -54.61 -5.38 -26.04
C ALA A 39 -53.64 -6.41 -26.66
N ALA A 40 -52.59 -6.77 -25.92
CA ALA A 40 -51.78 -7.93 -26.26
C ALA A 40 -52.59 -9.23 -26.07
N ASP A 41 -52.26 -10.28 -26.83
CA ASP A 41 -52.91 -11.60 -26.70
C ASP A 41 -51.83 -12.70 -26.51
N PRO A 42 -51.69 -13.27 -25.29
CA PRO A 42 -52.42 -12.89 -24.07
C PRO A 42 -51.95 -11.53 -23.51
N PHE A 43 -52.83 -10.84 -22.78
CA PHE A 43 -52.52 -9.62 -22.05
C PHE A 43 -51.78 -10.00 -20.76
N LYS A 44 -50.57 -9.47 -20.54
CA LYS A 44 -49.73 -9.87 -19.41
C LYS A 44 -49.63 -8.77 -18.36
N VAL A 45 -49.77 -9.15 -17.10
CA VAL A 45 -49.54 -8.31 -15.92
C VAL A 45 -48.79 -9.15 -14.89
N ALA A 46 -47.85 -8.58 -14.16
CA ALA A 46 -47.17 -9.27 -13.08
C ALA A 46 -47.89 -9.03 -11.75
N GLU A 47 -47.75 -9.94 -10.79
CA GLU A 47 -48.36 -9.76 -9.48
C GLU A 47 -47.89 -8.48 -8.77
N GLY A 48 -48.86 -7.76 -8.21
CA GLY A 48 -48.67 -6.46 -7.57
C GLY A 48 -48.47 -5.28 -8.51
N ASP A 49 -48.53 -5.50 -9.83
CA ASP A 49 -48.45 -4.46 -10.85
C ASP A 49 -49.80 -4.20 -11.52
N SER A 50 -49.84 -3.13 -12.31
CA SER A 50 -50.95 -2.82 -13.21
C SER A 50 -50.45 -2.54 -14.62
N SER A 51 -51.32 -2.81 -15.60
CA SER A 51 -51.06 -2.57 -17.02
C SER A 51 -52.34 -2.06 -17.68
N THR A 52 -52.22 -1.48 -18.87
CA THR A 52 -53.37 -0.87 -19.55
C THR A 52 -53.57 -1.40 -20.96
N PHE A 53 -54.83 -1.47 -21.39
CA PHE A 53 -55.22 -1.63 -22.79
C PHE A 53 -56.24 -0.55 -23.15
N THR A 54 -56.59 -0.45 -24.44
CA THR A 54 -57.58 0.55 -24.86
C THR A 54 -58.74 -0.05 -25.64
N VAL A 55 -59.90 0.60 -25.54
CA VAL A 55 -61.12 0.25 -26.25
C VAL A 55 -61.64 1.48 -26.99
N ARG A 56 -62.08 1.31 -28.23
CA ARG A 56 -62.89 2.28 -28.97
C ARG A 56 -63.97 1.58 -29.78
N LEU A 57 -64.87 2.36 -30.38
CA LEU A 57 -65.87 1.85 -31.30
C LEU A 57 -65.32 1.83 -32.74
N ALA A 58 -65.66 0.80 -33.52
CA ALA A 58 -65.23 0.66 -34.92
C ALA A 58 -65.95 1.63 -35.87
N ALA A 59 -67.14 2.06 -35.49
CA ALA A 59 -68.05 2.88 -36.29
C ALA A 59 -68.75 3.93 -35.44
N ARG A 60 -69.10 5.07 -36.05
CA ARG A 60 -69.84 6.13 -35.36
C ARG A 60 -71.22 5.61 -34.92
N PRO A 61 -71.58 5.65 -33.62
CA PRO A 61 -72.84 5.09 -33.15
C PRO A 61 -74.03 5.99 -33.51
N SER A 62 -75.25 5.44 -33.43
CA SER A 62 -76.49 6.21 -33.68
C SER A 62 -76.99 6.98 -32.45
N GLY A 63 -76.31 6.82 -31.31
CA GLY A 63 -76.62 7.38 -29.99
C GLY A 63 -75.53 6.99 -29.01
N ASN A 64 -75.69 7.31 -27.72
CA ASN A 64 -74.68 6.94 -26.72
C ASN A 64 -74.57 5.42 -26.59
N VAL A 65 -73.33 4.95 -26.38
CA VAL A 65 -72.98 3.55 -26.17
C VAL A 65 -72.26 3.44 -24.83
N THR A 66 -72.69 2.52 -23.98
CA THR A 66 -71.97 2.15 -22.77
C THR A 66 -71.39 0.76 -22.97
N VAL A 67 -70.07 0.63 -22.84
CA VAL A 67 -69.36 -0.65 -22.83
C VAL A 67 -69.11 -1.03 -21.38
N THR A 68 -69.66 -2.15 -20.95
CA THR A 68 -69.46 -2.72 -19.61
C THR A 68 -68.40 -3.80 -19.66
N LEU A 69 -67.44 -3.74 -18.74
CA LEU A 69 -66.42 -4.74 -18.50
C LEU A 69 -66.87 -5.58 -17.30
N ALA A 70 -67.05 -6.87 -17.49
CA ALA A 70 -67.30 -7.77 -16.37
C ALA A 70 -66.01 -7.87 -15.54
N GLN A 71 -66.12 -7.71 -14.21
CA GLN A 71 -65.03 -8.08 -13.32
C GLN A 71 -64.78 -9.58 -13.51
N PRO A 72 -63.50 -10.00 -13.64
CA PRO A 72 -63.17 -11.40 -13.86
C PRO A 72 -63.56 -12.26 -12.64
N GLU A 73 -63.66 -13.58 -12.85
CA GLU A 73 -63.98 -14.54 -11.77
C GLU A 73 -62.85 -14.66 -10.74
N ASP A 74 -61.62 -14.48 -11.20
CA ASP A 74 -60.43 -14.37 -10.38
C ASP A 74 -60.46 -13.06 -9.59
N SER A 75 -60.46 -13.16 -8.26
CA SER A 75 -60.57 -12.01 -7.35
C SER A 75 -59.32 -11.15 -7.31
N ASP A 76 -58.18 -11.67 -7.74
CA ASP A 76 -56.90 -10.97 -7.69
C ASP A 76 -56.71 -10.09 -8.92
N VAL A 77 -57.48 -10.32 -9.98
CA VAL A 77 -57.53 -9.42 -11.14
C VAL A 77 -58.68 -8.42 -11.01
N THR A 78 -58.35 -7.15 -11.10
CA THR A 78 -59.33 -6.07 -11.09
C THR A 78 -59.23 -5.20 -12.33
N VAL A 79 -60.36 -4.72 -12.80
CA VAL A 79 -60.45 -3.77 -13.91
C VAL A 79 -60.96 -2.42 -13.40
N ASP A 80 -60.30 -1.36 -13.83
CA ASP A 80 -60.66 0.03 -13.57
C ASP A 80 -60.60 0.85 -14.87
N THR A 81 -61.75 1.40 -15.27
CA THR A 81 -61.88 2.24 -16.46
C THR A 81 -61.55 3.71 -16.23
N ASP A 82 -61.42 4.15 -14.98
CA ASP A 82 -61.12 5.54 -14.65
C ASP A 82 -60.39 5.64 -13.29
N PRO A 83 -59.06 5.53 -13.30
CA PRO A 83 -58.24 5.46 -12.08
C PRO A 83 -58.20 6.76 -11.27
N ASP A 84 -58.73 7.86 -11.81
CA ASP A 84 -58.84 9.14 -11.09
C ASP A 84 -60.08 9.19 -10.18
N ASN A 85 -60.98 8.20 -10.29
CA ASN A 85 -62.17 8.06 -9.47
C ASN A 85 -62.07 6.90 -8.48
N THR A 86 -62.77 7.01 -7.36
CA THR A 86 -62.70 5.99 -6.30
C THR A 86 -63.50 4.73 -6.67
N GLY A 87 -62.84 3.58 -6.63
CA GLY A 87 -63.44 2.26 -6.85
C GLY A 87 -63.09 1.67 -8.22
N ASN A 88 -63.24 0.37 -8.38
CA ASN A 88 -62.92 -0.33 -9.62
C ASN A 88 -64.06 -0.14 -10.64
N LEU A 89 -63.99 0.96 -11.40
CA LEU A 89 -65.02 1.30 -12.37
C LEU A 89 -64.94 0.35 -13.57
N ASN A 90 -66.10 0.00 -14.13
CA ASN A 90 -66.20 -1.07 -15.10
C ASN A 90 -67.03 -0.70 -16.32
N THR A 91 -67.14 0.59 -16.61
CA THR A 91 -67.91 1.10 -17.75
C THR A 91 -67.13 2.17 -18.51
N LEU A 92 -67.22 2.12 -19.85
CA LEU A 92 -66.73 3.14 -20.77
C LEU A 92 -67.90 3.74 -21.53
N ASP A 93 -68.00 5.07 -21.51
CA ASP A 93 -69.09 5.80 -22.17
C ASP A 93 -68.63 6.46 -23.46
N PHE A 94 -69.27 6.08 -24.57
CA PHE A 94 -69.04 6.61 -25.90
C PHE A 94 -70.27 7.38 -26.41
N THR A 95 -69.98 8.43 -27.15
CA THR A 95 -70.91 9.39 -27.74
C THR A 95 -70.53 9.58 -29.21
N ASN A 96 -71.37 10.28 -29.95
CA ASN A 96 -71.11 10.60 -31.36
C ASN A 96 -69.86 11.48 -31.58
N SER A 97 -69.25 12.02 -30.52
CA SER A 97 -68.05 12.87 -30.55
C SER A 97 -66.77 12.23 -30.05
N ASN A 98 -66.82 11.10 -29.33
CA ASN A 98 -65.63 10.43 -28.79
C ASN A 98 -65.59 8.91 -29.11
N TRP A 99 -66.47 8.42 -29.99
CA TRP A 99 -66.58 7.00 -30.34
C TRP A 99 -65.28 6.40 -30.90
N ASP A 100 -64.49 7.20 -31.63
CA ASP A 100 -63.23 6.82 -32.26
C ASP A 100 -62.00 7.10 -31.39
N THR A 101 -62.21 7.80 -30.27
CA THR A 101 -61.17 8.03 -29.26
C THR A 101 -61.01 6.78 -28.40
N ALA A 102 -59.79 6.24 -28.39
CA ALA A 102 -59.41 5.14 -27.51
C ALA A 102 -59.53 5.56 -26.04
N GLN A 103 -60.33 4.82 -25.28
CA GLN A 103 -60.44 4.98 -23.83
C GLN A 103 -59.61 3.89 -23.14
N THR A 104 -58.94 4.26 -22.06
CA THR A 104 -58.00 3.39 -21.34
C THR A 104 -58.74 2.52 -20.35
N VAL A 105 -58.30 1.27 -20.23
CA VAL A 105 -58.71 0.34 -19.18
C VAL A 105 -57.45 -0.08 -18.44
N THR A 106 -57.45 0.09 -17.13
CA THR A 106 -56.38 -0.38 -16.24
C THR A 106 -56.77 -1.75 -15.70
N VAL A 107 -55.85 -2.69 -15.79
CA VAL A 107 -55.95 -4.02 -15.20
C VAL A 107 -54.88 -4.12 -14.12
N SER A 108 -55.28 -4.42 -12.90
CA SER A 108 -54.36 -4.60 -11.77
C SER A 108 -54.43 -6.04 -11.28
N ALA A 109 -53.28 -6.64 -11.01
CA ALA A 109 -53.18 -7.94 -10.35
C ALA A 109 -52.74 -7.72 -8.90
N ALA A 110 -53.55 -8.15 -7.93
CA ALA A 110 -53.15 -8.23 -6.55
C ALA A 110 -52.00 -9.24 -6.41
N ARG A 111 -51.24 -9.11 -5.32
CA ARG A 111 -50.28 -10.15 -4.93
C ARG A 111 -50.99 -11.18 -4.10
N ASP A 112 -50.64 -12.43 -4.29
CA ASP A 112 -50.97 -13.46 -3.33
C ASP A 112 -49.71 -14.16 -2.80
N ALA A 113 -49.85 -15.39 -2.33
CA ALA A 113 -48.76 -16.14 -1.68
C ALA A 113 -48.45 -17.45 -2.39
N ASP A 114 -49.11 -17.74 -3.51
CA ASP A 114 -48.84 -18.92 -4.28
C ASP A 114 -47.63 -18.69 -5.22
N THR A 115 -47.30 -19.71 -6.02
CA THR A 115 -46.08 -19.69 -6.84
C THR A 115 -46.39 -20.10 -8.27
N THR A 116 -47.64 -19.89 -8.69
CA THR A 116 -48.18 -20.32 -9.97
C THR A 116 -48.72 -19.15 -10.76
N ASP A 117 -48.52 -19.16 -12.07
CA ASP A 117 -49.12 -18.16 -12.95
C ASP A 117 -50.64 -18.32 -12.98
N ASP A 118 -51.37 -17.22 -12.77
CA ASP A 118 -52.82 -17.16 -12.86
C ASP A 118 -53.36 -16.62 -14.19
N GLY A 119 -54.68 -16.68 -14.34
CA GLY A 119 -55.34 -16.25 -15.55
C GLY A 119 -56.80 -15.86 -15.36
N ALA A 120 -57.15 -14.72 -15.94
CA ALA A 120 -58.48 -14.15 -15.91
C ALA A 120 -58.98 -13.84 -17.32
N THR A 121 -60.30 -13.81 -17.52
CA THR A 121 -60.90 -13.32 -18.78
C THR A 121 -61.80 -12.14 -18.47
N ILE A 122 -61.49 -10.98 -19.06
CA ILE A 122 -62.32 -9.78 -18.97
C ILE A 122 -63.27 -9.79 -20.17
N ASN A 123 -64.57 -9.90 -19.92
CA ASN A 123 -65.59 -9.87 -20.96
C ASN A 123 -66.15 -8.45 -21.11
N LEU A 124 -66.27 -7.98 -22.35
CA LEU A 124 -66.81 -6.67 -22.71
C LEU A 124 -68.15 -6.85 -23.41
N THR A 125 -69.15 -6.10 -22.98
CA THR A 125 -70.47 -6.04 -23.63
C THR A 125 -70.86 -4.59 -23.87
N ALA A 126 -71.33 -4.29 -25.07
CA ALA A 126 -71.79 -2.95 -25.41
C ALA A 126 -73.31 -2.85 -25.41
N SER A 127 -73.83 -1.68 -25.06
CA SER A 127 -75.26 -1.41 -25.09
C SER A 127 -75.53 0.03 -25.56
N GLY A 128 -76.68 0.24 -26.21
CA GLY A 128 -77.03 1.55 -26.79
C GLY A 128 -76.41 1.80 -28.17
N GLY A 129 -76.79 2.91 -28.81
CA GLY A 129 -76.17 3.43 -30.03
C GLY A 129 -76.01 2.51 -31.25
N GLY A 130 -76.74 1.38 -31.31
CA GLY A 130 -76.59 0.36 -32.36
C GLY A 130 -75.56 -0.74 -32.07
N TYR A 131 -75.00 -0.76 -30.85
CA TYR A 131 -73.94 -1.68 -30.41
C TYR A 131 -74.41 -2.82 -29.51
N GLY A 132 -75.72 -3.05 -29.36
CA GLY A 132 -76.27 -4.00 -28.39
C GLY A 132 -75.80 -5.46 -28.50
N ASP A 133 -75.32 -5.87 -29.68
CA ASP A 133 -74.79 -7.21 -29.94
C ASP A 133 -73.25 -7.25 -29.95
N ALA A 134 -72.58 -6.12 -29.80
CA ALA A 134 -71.13 -6.04 -29.86
C ALA A 134 -70.52 -6.51 -28.54
N THR A 135 -69.65 -7.52 -28.63
CA THR A 135 -68.93 -8.10 -27.50
C THR A 135 -67.44 -8.21 -27.80
N GLY A 136 -66.64 -8.43 -26.77
CA GLY A 136 -65.23 -8.74 -26.88
C GLY A 136 -64.72 -9.38 -25.60
N SER A 137 -63.50 -9.91 -25.64
CA SER A 137 -62.84 -10.42 -24.44
C SER A 137 -61.35 -10.15 -24.48
N VAL A 138 -60.75 -10.07 -23.29
CA VAL A 138 -59.30 -9.97 -23.09
C VAL A 138 -58.88 -11.11 -22.18
N LEU A 139 -58.02 -11.99 -22.69
CA LEU A 139 -57.38 -13.04 -21.88
C LEU A 139 -56.19 -12.43 -21.14
N VAL A 140 -56.29 -12.36 -19.81
CA VAL A 140 -55.24 -11.89 -18.92
C VAL A 140 -54.43 -13.07 -18.42
N ARG A 141 -53.11 -12.93 -18.43
CA ARG A 141 -52.14 -13.81 -17.78
C ARG A 141 -51.44 -13.02 -16.68
N VAL A 142 -51.59 -13.50 -15.45
CA VAL A 142 -50.86 -12.97 -14.31
C VAL A 142 -49.58 -13.79 -14.21
N THR A 143 -48.42 -13.13 -14.32
CA THR A 143 -47.14 -13.80 -14.18
C THR A 143 -46.66 -13.69 -12.75
N GLU A 144 -46.36 -14.83 -12.15
CA GLU A 144 -45.88 -14.93 -10.78
C GLU A 144 -44.45 -14.35 -10.67
N ASN A 145 -44.20 -13.58 -9.61
CA ASN A 145 -42.93 -12.89 -9.37
C ASN A 145 -42.45 -12.93 -7.91
N ASP A 146 -43.09 -13.72 -7.05
CA ASP A 146 -42.80 -13.82 -5.62
C ASP A 146 -41.90 -15.03 -5.26
N GLN A 147 -41.45 -15.82 -6.23
CA GLN A 147 -40.46 -16.90 -6.00
C GLN A 147 -39.22 -16.43 -5.21
N THR A 148 -39.10 -16.96 -3.99
CA THR A 148 -38.07 -16.57 -3.03
C THR A 148 -36.70 -17.21 -3.32
N GLY A 149 -35.64 -16.42 -3.16
CA GLY A 149 -34.28 -16.83 -3.51
C GLY A 149 -33.23 -15.77 -3.21
N LEU A 150 -31.97 -16.19 -3.09
CA LEU A 150 -30.83 -15.29 -2.89
C LEU A 150 -29.99 -15.24 -4.16
N THR A 151 -29.77 -14.03 -4.69
CA THR A 151 -28.77 -13.78 -5.71
C THR A 151 -27.46 -13.39 -5.04
N ILE A 152 -26.42 -14.19 -5.23
CA ILE A 152 -25.09 -13.99 -4.62
C ILE A 152 -24.03 -13.82 -5.70
N THR A 153 -23.30 -12.71 -5.65
CA THR A 153 -22.31 -12.34 -6.69
C THR A 153 -21.02 -11.80 -6.08
N PRO A 154 -19.85 -12.42 -6.38
CA PRO A 154 -19.69 -13.71 -7.04
C PRO A 154 -20.18 -14.87 -6.15
N ALA A 155 -20.55 -16.00 -6.75
CA ALA A 155 -21.02 -17.19 -6.02
C ALA A 155 -19.90 -17.96 -5.28
N LYS A 156 -18.63 -17.65 -5.58
CA LYS A 156 -17.43 -18.16 -4.91
C LYS A 156 -16.39 -17.05 -4.83
N LEU A 157 -15.54 -17.10 -3.82
CA LEU A 157 -14.50 -16.10 -3.58
C LEU A 157 -13.12 -16.75 -3.51
N THR A 158 -12.13 -16.09 -4.09
CA THR A 158 -10.72 -16.42 -3.89
C THR A 158 -10.04 -15.16 -3.40
N VAL A 159 -9.42 -15.21 -2.23
CA VAL A 159 -8.79 -14.06 -1.56
C VAL A 159 -7.34 -14.41 -1.34
N ASP A 160 -6.40 -13.56 -1.73
CA ASP A 160 -5.00 -13.75 -1.34
C ASP A 160 -4.84 -13.47 0.16
N GLU A 161 -3.97 -14.23 0.84
CA GLU A 161 -3.61 -13.99 2.24
C GLU A 161 -3.25 -12.52 2.52
N GLY A 162 -3.67 -12.02 3.69
CA GLY A 162 -3.53 -10.62 4.08
C GLY A 162 -4.39 -9.63 3.27
N GLY A 163 -5.14 -10.12 2.27
CA GLY A 163 -6.04 -9.36 1.42
C GLY A 163 -7.49 -9.39 1.87
N SER A 164 -8.35 -8.80 1.04
CA SER A 164 -9.80 -8.80 1.24
C SER A 164 -10.54 -8.76 -0.09
N GLU A 165 -11.68 -9.44 -0.16
CA GLU A 165 -12.56 -9.43 -1.33
C GLU A 165 -14.02 -9.26 -0.92
N ASN A 166 -14.88 -8.93 -1.88
CA ASN A 166 -16.29 -8.66 -1.64
C ASN A 166 -17.21 -9.64 -2.38
N PHE A 167 -18.33 -9.96 -1.76
CA PHE A 167 -19.51 -10.48 -2.45
C PHE A 167 -20.75 -9.69 -2.06
N THR A 168 -21.76 -9.72 -2.92
CA THR A 168 -23.03 -9.04 -2.69
C THR A 168 -24.17 -10.04 -2.62
N VAL A 169 -25.19 -9.72 -1.82
CA VAL A 169 -26.42 -10.50 -1.68
C VAL A 169 -27.61 -9.61 -2.05
N GLN A 170 -28.58 -10.17 -2.76
CA GLN A 170 -29.85 -9.53 -3.13
C GLN A 170 -30.97 -10.57 -3.04
N LEU A 171 -32.20 -10.15 -2.75
CA LEU A 171 -33.37 -11.03 -2.81
C LEU A 171 -33.88 -11.11 -4.26
N THR A 172 -34.42 -12.27 -4.68
CA THR A 172 -34.96 -12.45 -6.05
C THR A 172 -36.34 -11.85 -6.24
N SER A 173 -37.11 -11.72 -5.17
CA SER A 173 -38.46 -11.16 -5.13
C SER A 173 -38.63 -10.18 -3.96
N ARG A 174 -39.68 -9.36 -4.04
CA ARG A 174 -40.01 -8.40 -2.97
C ARG A 174 -40.63 -9.13 -1.78
N PRO A 175 -40.02 -9.08 -0.58
CA PRO A 175 -40.57 -9.79 0.56
C PRO A 175 -41.82 -9.10 1.12
N SER A 176 -42.70 -9.89 1.72
CA SER A 176 -43.91 -9.47 2.45
C SER A 176 -43.60 -8.67 3.71
N GLU A 177 -42.50 -8.98 4.39
CA GLU A 177 -41.99 -8.30 5.59
C GLU A 177 -40.47 -8.09 5.52
N SER A 178 -39.86 -7.57 6.59
CA SER A 178 -38.40 -7.47 6.64
C SER A 178 -37.75 -8.85 6.75
N VAL A 179 -36.74 -9.10 5.93
CA VAL A 179 -35.94 -10.33 5.91
C VAL A 179 -34.58 -10.05 6.54
N THR A 180 -34.14 -10.92 7.45
CA THR A 180 -32.78 -10.91 8.00
C THR A 180 -32.03 -12.13 7.49
N ILE A 181 -30.94 -11.89 6.75
CA ILE A 181 -30.00 -12.92 6.33
C ILE A 181 -28.90 -12.99 7.38
N THR A 182 -28.74 -14.13 8.04
CA THR A 182 -27.62 -14.37 8.96
C THR A 182 -26.47 -15.01 8.20
N LEU A 183 -25.24 -14.54 8.44
CA LEU A 183 -24.02 -15.04 7.83
C LEU A 183 -23.14 -15.69 8.89
N SER A 184 -22.69 -16.91 8.60
CA SER A 184 -21.79 -17.66 9.47
C SER A 184 -20.95 -18.63 8.67
N GLN A 185 -19.74 -18.95 9.12
CA GLN A 185 -19.01 -20.09 8.58
C GLN A 185 -19.73 -21.40 8.94
N SER A 186 -19.86 -22.31 7.99
CA SER A 186 -20.32 -23.68 8.22
C SER A 186 -19.15 -24.64 8.39
N GLY A 187 -19.32 -25.63 9.27
CA GLY A 187 -18.29 -26.62 9.56
C GLY A 187 -17.30 -26.13 10.62
N ALA A 188 -16.03 -26.50 10.48
CA ALA A 188 -14.96 -25.99 11.32
C ALA A 188 -14.71 -24.51 10.99
N VAL A 189 -14.61 -23.68 12.02
CA VAL A 189 -14.28 -22.26 11.87
C VAL A 189 -12.81 -22.16 11.45
N ASN A 190 -12.57 -21.65 10.25
CA ASN A 190 -11.24 -21.23 9.81
C ASN A 190 -11.02 -19.79 10.33
N THR A 191 -9.95 -19.58 11.10
CA THR A 191 -9.64 -18.32 11.78
C THR A 191 -9.13 -17.21 10.86
N ASP A 192 -8.71 -17.61 9.67
CA ASP A 192 -8.07 -16.80 8.65
C ASP A 192 -9.13 -16.12 7.77
N VAL A 193 -10.37 -16.65 7.74
CA VAL A 193 -11.50 -16.02 7.06
C VAL A 193 -12.39 -15.22 8.03
N ARG A 194 -12.44 -13.89 7.86
CA ARG A 194 -13.26 -12.97 8.69
C ARG A 194 -14.24 -12.13 7.89
N LEU A 195 -15.51 -12.16 8.29
CA LEU A 195 -16.60 -11.37 7.67
C LEU A 195 -16.72 -9.98 8.29
N SER A 196 -16.97 -8.96 7.46
CA SER A 196 -17.28 -7.60 7.94
C SER A 196 -18.68 -7.46 8.55
N LYS A 197 -19.58 -8.40 8.24
CA LYS A 197 -20.97 -8.42 8.73
C LYS A 197 -21.38 -9.84 9.08
N SER A 198 -22.12 -10.00 10.17
CA SER A 198 -22.77 -11.26 10.56
C SER A 198 -24.23 -11.33 10.13
N SER A 199 -24.83 -10.23 9.66
CA SER A 199 -26.17 -10.21 9.10
C SER A 199 -26.40 -9.10 8.07
N LEU A 200 -27.39 -9.31 7.21
CA LEU A 200 -27.92 -8.33 6.26
C LEU A 200 -29.42 -8.19 6.50
N ARG A 201 -29.96 -6.97 6.33
CA ARG A 201 -31.38 -6.70 6.53
C ARG A 201 -32.01 -6.14 5.27
N PHE A 202 -32.98 -6.86 4.72
CA PHE A 202 -33.79 -6.45 3.60
C PHE A 202 -35.21 -6.08 4.06
N THR A 203 -35.82 -5.13 3.39
CA THR A 203 -37.18 -4.63 3.59
C THR A 203 -37.91 -4.68 2.26
N PRO A 204 -39.26 -4.58 2.26
CA PRO A 204 -40.04 -4.51 1.01
C PRO A 204 -39.65 -3.34 0.08
N THR A 205 -38.83 -2.40 0.54
CA THR A 205 -38.38 -1.22 -0.23
C THR A 205 -36.92 -1.29 -0.68
N ASN A 206 -36.09 -2.18 -0.13
CA ASN A 206 -34.66 -2.29 -0.48
C ASN A 206 -34.23 -3.70 -0.91
N TRP A 207 -35.17 -4.64 -1.03
CA TRP A 207 -34.94 -6.06 -1.36
C TRP A 207 -34.09 -6.25 -2.63
N SER A 208 -34.29 -5.39 -3.63
CA SER A 208 -33.59 -5.39 -4.91
C SER A 208 -32.31 -4.56 -4.89
N THR A 209 -31.91 -3.98 -3.77
CA THR A 209 -30.62 -3.30 -3.64
C THR A 209 -29.59 -4.29 -3.10
N ALA A 210 -28.60 -4.64 -3.91
CA ALA A 210 -27.53 -5.54 -3.51
C ALA A 210 -26.76 -4.99 -2.30
N GLN A 211 -26.60 -5.81 -1.27
CA GLN A 211 -25.84 -5.47 -0.07
C GLN A 211 -24.49 -6.19 -0.04
N THR A 212 -23.42 -5.41 0.16
CA THR A 212 -22.03 -5.92 0.15
C THR A 212 -21.61 -6.50 1.50
N VAL A 213 -20.88 -7.61 1.44
CA VAL A 213 -20.14 -8.25 2.53
C VAL A 213 -18.68 -8.33 2.12
N THR A 214 -17.79 -7.94 3.02
CA THR A 214 -16.34 -8.03 2.83
C THR A 214 -15.82 -9.23 3.59
N VAL A 215 -14.98 -10.02 2.93
CA VAL A 215 -14.26 -11.16 3.48
C VAL A 215 -12.79 -10.80 3.54
N ASN A 216 -12.21 -10.85 4.73
CA ASN A 216 -10.78 -10.61 4.95
C ASN A 216 -10.08 -11.95 5.17
N ALA A 217 -8.92 -12.10 4.54
CA ALA A 217 -8.01 -13.23 4.75
C ALA A 217 -6.88 -12.80 5.70
N ALA A 218 -6.67 -13.54 6.79
CA ALA A 218 -5.45 -13.40 7.57
C ALA A 218 -4.26 -13.92 6.76
N GLN A 219 -3.06 -13.58 7.22
CA GLN A 219 -1.82 -14.13 6.68
C GLN A 219 -1.27 -15.11 7.70
N ASP A 220 -0.80 -16.25 7.22
CA ASP A 220 -0.09 -17.24 8.01
C ASP A 220 1.26 -17.65 7.38
N ASP A 221 1.94 -18.57 8.07
CA ASP A 221 3.31 -18.97 7.77
C ASP A 221 3.39 -20.25 6.93
N ASP A 222 2.26 -20.88 6.61
CA ASP A 222 2.26 -22.15 5.90
C ASP A 222 2.28 -21.95 4.36
N THR A 223 1.99 -23.01 3.60
CA THR A 223 2.09 -23.03 2.14
C THR A 223 0.89 -23.73 1.50
N THR A 224 -0.21 -23.83 2.24
CA THR A 224 -1.40 -24.59 1.88
C THR A 224 -2.59 -23.64 1.81
N ASP A 225 -3.24 -23.60 0.64
CA ASP A 225 -4.48 -22.84 0.50
C ASP A 225 -5.53 -23.27 1.53
N ASP A 226 -6.13 -22.27 2.13
CA ASP A 226 -7.13 -22.41 3.17
C ASP A 226 -8.54 -22.32 2.60
N THR A 227 -9.51 -22.96 3.25
CA THR A 227 -10.90 -22.93 2.78
C THR A 227 -11.93 -22.72 3.88
N ALA A 228 -12.97 -21.96 3.55
CA ALA A 228 -14.16 -21.79 4.39
C ALA A 228 -15.42 -21.75 3.52
N VAL A 229 -16.57 -22.07 4.10
CA VAL A 229 -17.87 -21.88 3.45
C VAL A 229 -18.70 -20.94 4.29
N ILE A 230 -19.06 -19.79 3.72
CA ILE A 230 -19.97 -18.83 4.35
C ILE A 230 -21.39 -19.26 4.04
N SER A 231 -22.14 -19.68 5.05
CA SER A 231 -23.56 -19.99 4.95
C SER A 231 -24.41 -18.74 5.19
N LEU A 232 -25.45 -18.60 4.38
CA LEU A 232 -26.45 -17.54 4.46
C LEU A 232 -27.79 -18.19 4.76
N THR A 233 -28.45 -17.77 5.84
CA THR A 233 -29.78 -18.27 6.21
C THR A 233 -30.74 -17.10 6.38
N ALA A 234 -31.79 -17.09 5.58
CA ALA A 234 -32.83 -16.08 5.64
C ALA A 234 -33.90 -16.42 6.69
N SER A 235 -34.37 -15.38 7.38
CA SER A 235 -35.51 -15.44 8.30
C SER A 235 -36.38 -14.20 8.18
N GLY A 236 -37.67 -14.33 8.45
CA GLY A 236 -38.66 -13.26 8.30
C GLY A 236 -39.31 -13.24 6.92
N GLY A 237 -40.53 -12.71 6.86
CA GLY A 237 -41.38 -12.76 5.67
C GLY A 237 -41.54 -14.18 5.11
N ASP A 238 -41.73 -14.21 3.80
CA ASP A 238 -41.80 -15.36 2.88
C ASP A 238 -40.44 -16.02 2.62
N TYR A 239 -39.35 -15.42 3.12
CA TYR A 239 -37.97 -15.92 2.93
C TYR A 239 -37.50 -16.88 4.02
N ALA A 240 -38.32 -17.20 5.01
CA ALA A 240 -37.91 -18.05 6.13
C ALA A 240 -37.41 -19.43 5.64
N GLY A 241 -36.14 -19.74 5.92
CA GLY A 241 -35.52 -21.02 5.53
C GLY A 241 -34.86 -21.02 4.15
N VAL A 242 -34.95 -19.93 3.37
CA VAL A 242 -34.14 -19.77 2.16
C VAL A 242 -32.67 -19.72 2.56
N THR A 243 -31.83 -20.48 1.86
CA THR A 243 -30.39 -20.58 2.15
C THR A 243 -29.53 -20.28 0.93
N GLY A 244 -28.29 -19.90 1.18
CA GLY A 244 -27.24 -19.74 0.19
C GLY A 244 -25.89 -20.05 0.80
N SER A 245 -24.87 -20.21 -0.04
CA SER A 245 -23.50 -20.37 0.44
C SER A 245 -22.48 -19.74 -0.49
N VAL A 246 -21.38 -19.26 0.08
CA VAL A 246 -20.22 -18.74 -0.65
C VAL A 246 -19.00 -19.53 -0.19
N PRO A 247 -18.48 -20.44 -1.02
CA PRO A 247 -17.17 -21.03 -0.82
C PRO A 247 -16.10 -19.93 -0.95
N VAL A 248 -15.19 -19.89 0.02
CA VAL A 248 -14.04 -18.99 0.08
C VAL A 248 -12.78 -19.84 0.08
N THR A 249 -11.87 -19.54 -0.84
CA THR A 249 -10.50 -20.04 -0.82
C THR A 249 -9.58 -18.89 -0.46
N VAL A 250 -8.82 -19.05 0.61
CA VAL A 250 -7.68 -18.18 0.92
C VAL A 250 -6.47 -18.77 0.22
N ARG A 251 -5.91 -18.03 -0.74
CA ARG A 251 -4.81 -18.48 -1.57
C ARG A 251 -3.50 -17.99 -1.01
N GLU A 252 -2.52 -18.88 -0.95
CA GLU A 252 -1.14 -18.54 -0.63
C GLU A 252 -0.57 -17.50 -1.59
N LYS A 253 0.12 -16.52 -1.02
CA LYS A 253 0.75 -15.47 -1.81
C LYS A 253 2.19 -15.84 -2.20
N PRO A 254 2.59 -15.68 -3.46
CA PRO A 254 4.00 -15.82 -3.86
C PRO A 254 4.87 -14.77 -3.18
N GLU A 255 5.82 -15.21 -2.35
CA GLU A 255 6.76 -14.34 -1.63
C GLU A 255 8.19 -14.87 -1.67
N LEU A 256 9.15 -13.96 -1.51
CA LEU A 256 10.56 -14.29 -1.33
C LEU A 256 10.85 -14.49 0.17
N VAL A 257 11.63 -15.52 0.48
CA VAL A 257 12.15 -15.75 1.82
C VAL A 257 13.61 -15.32 1.83
N LEU A 258 13.89 -14.29 2.64
CA LEU A 258 15.21 -13.68 2.77
C LEU A 258 15.80 -13.96 4.15
N SER A 259 17.09 -14.31 4.23
CA SER A 259 17.76 -14.62 5.51
C SER A 259 17.79 -13.46 6.50
N TRP A 260 17.63 -12.22 6.03
CA TRP A 260 17.57 -11.01 6.84
C TRP A 260 16.93 -9.88 6.03
N LYS A 261 16.23 -8.95 6.72
CA LYS A 261 15.71 -7.71 6.12
C LYS A 261 16.58 -6.50 6.40
N LYS A 262 17.35 -6.53 7.48
CA LYS A 262 18.30 -5.49 7.88
C LYS A 262 19.60 -6.10 8.35
N LYS A 263 20.73 -5.52 7.96
CA LYS A 263 22.05 -5.98 8.39
C LYS A 263 23.01 -4.81 8.48
N THR A 264 23.95 -4.90 9.43
CA THR A 264 25.09 -3.98 9.56
C THR A 264 26.38 -4.77 9.40
N ILE A 265 27.32 -4.27 8.61
CA ILE A 265 28.67 -4.82 8.41
C ILE A 265 29.68 -3.69 8.29
N ASP A 266 30.95 -3.97 8.56
CA ASP A 266 32.02 -3.02 8.34
C ASP A 266 32.44 -2.96 6.87
N GLU A 267 33.09 -1.88 6.47
CA GLU A 267 33.74 -1.79 5.17
C GLU A 267 34.81 -2.88 4.96
N ASN A 268 35.09 -3.18 3.68
CA ASN A 268 36.02 -4.23 3.27
C ASN A 268 35.65 -5.63 3.80
N THR A 269 34.36 -5.87 4.04
CA THR A 269 33.83 -7.18 4.43
C THR A 269 32.83 -7.69 3.40
N SER A 270 32.24 -8.85 3.67
CA SER A 270 31.15 -9.36 2.85
C SER A 270 30.08 -10.02 3.72
N VAL A 271 28.87 -10.01 3.21
CA VAL A 271 27.74 -10.70 3.83
C VAL A 271 26.97 -11.53 2.82
N THR A 272 26.50 -12.69 3.25
CA THR A 272 25.63 -13.55 2.44
C THR A 272 24.16 -13.23 2.71
N LEU A 273 23.43 -12.89 1.67
CA LEU A 273 21.97 -12.93 1.61
C LEU A 273 21.56 -14.30 1.05
N LYS A 274 20.78 -15.06 1.83
CA LYS A 274 20.14 -16.28 1.33
C LYS A 274 18.74 -15.95 0.82
N VAL A 275 18.42 -16.44 -0.37
CA VAL A 275 17.15 -16.21 -1.05
C VAL A 275 16.56 -17.56 -1.44
N ARG A 276 15.26 -17.75 -1.18
CA ARG A 276 14.46 -18.85 -1.72
C ARG A 276 13.01 -18.42 -1.94
N LEU A 277 12.21 -19.25 -2.60
CA LEU A 277 10.79 -19.00 -2.85
C LEU A 277 9.95 -19.58 -1.70
N LYS A 278 8.94 -18.85 -1.19
CA LYS A 278 7.99 -19.34 -0.17
C LYS A 278 7.12 -20.49 -0.70
N LEU A 279 6.65 -20.36 -1.95
CA LEU A 279 5.67 -21.24 -2.58
C LEU A 279 6.29 -21.95 -3.79
N LYS A 280 5.83 -23.17 -4.07
CA LYS A 280 6.23 -23.91 -5.27
C LYS A 280 5.75 -23.17 -6.52
N PRO A 281 6.65 -22.74 -7.42
CA PRO A 281 6.24 -22.02 -8.61
C PRO A 281 5.68 -22.99 -9.66
N SER A 282 4.84 -22.48 -10.57
CA SER A 282 4.22 -23.26 -11.65
C SER A 282 5.15 -23.50 -12.86
N ASP A 283 6.22 -22.72 -12.94
CA ASP A 283 7.29 -22.76 -13.94
C ASP A 283 8.56 -22.15 -13.30
N ASP A 284 9.68 -22.13 -14.00
CA ASP A 284 10.91 -21.56 -13.47
C ASP A 284 10.76 -20.04 -13.18
N VAL A 285 11.45 -19.58 -12.14
CA VAL A 285 11.41 -18.20 -11.63
C VAL A 285 12.81 -17.62 -11.62
N ARG A 286 12.95 -16.40 -12.14
CA ARG A 286 14.18 -15.61 -12.05
C ARG A 286 14.02 -14.50 -11.02
N VAL A 287 14.96 -14.40 -10.09
CA VAL A 287 15.07 -13.29 -9.13
C VAL A 287 16.25 -12.41 -9.50
N GLU A 288 15.99 -11.16 -9.85
CA GLU A 288 17.00 -10.15 -10.10
C GLU A 288 17.32 -9.37 -8.81
N VAL A 289 18.61 -9.26 -8.48
CA VAL A 289 19.12 -8.52 -7.31
C VAL A 289 19.85 -7.27 -7.80
N ARG A 290 19.39 -6.09 -7.38
CA ARG A 290 19.94 -4.81 -7.80
C ARG A 290 20.39 -3.97 -6.61
N LEU A 291 21.65 -3.55 -6.68
CA LEU A 291 22.15 -2.40 -5.92
C LEU A 291 21.54 -1.10 -6.50
N PRO A 292 21.28 -0.08 -5.68
CA PRO A 292 20.87 1.22 -6.18
C PRO A 292 22.04 1.93 -6.89
N ASP A 293 21.73 2.97 -7.67
CA ASP A 293 22.72 3.68 -8.48
C ASP A 293 23.79 4.40 -7.64
N ASP A 294 23.45 4.75 -6.40
CA ASP A 294 24.27 5.42 -5.40
C ASP A 294 24.86 4.47 -4.34
N ALA A 295 24.93 3.17 -4.63
CA ALA A 295 25.43 2.13 -3.72
C ALA A 295 26.92 2.25 -3.33
N GLY A 296 27.61 3.34 -3.67
CA GLY A 296 29.04 3.50 -3.44
C GLY A 296 29.86 2.37 -4.05
N ARG A 297 30.97 2.02 -3.40
CA ARG A 297 31.80 0.88 -3.80
C ARG A 297 31.23 -0.42 -3.22
N MET A 298 30.28 -1.03 -3.94
CA MET A 298 29.74 -2.36 -3.63
C MET A 298 29.63 -3.27 -4.85
N ALA A 299 29.74 -4.57 -4.61
CA ALA A 299 29.56 -5.59 -5.65
C ALA A 299 28.67 -6.75 -5.18
N ILE A 300 28.06 -7.43 -6.15
CA ILE A 300 27.26 -8.64 -5.96
C ILE A 300 27.96 -9.81 -6.68
N SER A 301 28.08 -10.96 -6.01
CA SER A 301 28.67 -12.20 -6.54
C SER A 301 27.81 -13.43 -6.18
N PRO A 302 27.69 -14.45 -7.06
CA PRO A 302 28.35 -14.62 -8.36
C PRO A 302 27.71 -13.85 -9.52
N GLY A 303 26.51 -13.29 -9.33
CA GLY A 303 25.77 -12.56 -10.35
C GLY A 303 24.54 -11.87 -9.78
N ARG A 304 23.88 -11.06 -10.61
CA ARG A 304 22.68 -10.30 -10.22
C ARG A 304 21.37 -11.05 -10.48
N GLU A 305 21.43 -12.28 -10.98
CA GLU A 305 20.26 -13.10 -11.29
C GLU A 305 20.39 -14.45 -10.57
N LEU A 306 19.31 -14.89 -9.95
CA LEU A 306 19.14 -16.20 -9.34
C LEU A 306 18.00 -16.92 -10.06
N ASP A 307 18.25 -18.10 -10.59
CA ASP A 307 17.21 -18.92 -11.25
C ASP A 307 16.76 -20.04 -10.31
N PHE A 308 15.46 -20.13 -10.06
CA PHE A 308 14.81 -21.11 -9.19
C PHE A 308 13.90 -21.99 -10.04
N SER A 309 14.11 -23.31 -10.01
CA SER A 309 13.32 -24.23 -10.82
C SER A 309 12.07 -24.74 -10.10
N ALA A 310 10.98 -24.92 -10.87
CA ALA A 310 9.78 -25.60 -10.41
C ALA A 310 9.98 -27.12 -10.19
N SER A 311 11.05 -27.69 -10.74
CA SER A 311 11.41 -29.10 -10.58
C SER A 311 12.20 -29.32 -9.30
N ASP A 312 11.76 -30.29 -8.48
CA ASP A 312 12.43 -30.61 -7.21
C ASP A 312 13.79 -31.32 -7.43
N ASP A 313 14.05 -31.86 -8.63
CA ASP A 313 15.29 -32.58 -9.00
C ASP A 313 16.34 -31.67 -9.70
N ALA A 314 16.07 -30.37 -9.85
CA ALA A 314 16.99 -29.45 -10.50
C ALA A 314 18.21 -29.09 -9.63
N GLU A 315 19.25 -28.48 -10.23
CA GLU A 315 20.41 -27.98 -9.49
C GLU A 315 20.04 -26.86 -8.49
N TYR A 316 19.06 -26.04 -8.86
CA TYR A 316 18.53 -24.95 -8.04
C TYR A 316 17.01 -25.08 -7.87
N PRO A 317 16.52 -26.00 -7.00
CA PRO A 317 15.11 -26.16 -6.75
C PRO A 317 14.56 -24.96 -5.97
N TRP A 318 13.30 -24.59 -6.23
CA TRP A 318 12.64 -23.39 -5.69
C TRP A 318 12.72 -23.20 -4.17
N ASN A 319 12.74 -24.30 -3.41
CA ASN A 319 12.67 -24.30 -1.95
C ASN A 319 14.04 -24.30 -1.26
N THR A 320 15.14 -24.27 -2.02
CA THR A 320 16.51 -24.27 -1.48
C THR A 320 17.12 -22.89 -1.51
N ASP A 321 17.79 -22.52 -0.41
CA ASP A 321 18.51 -21.25 -0.30
C ASP A 321 19.60 -21.14 -1.38
N GLN A 322 19.51 -20.10 -2.20
CA GLN A 322 20.62 -19.62 -3.02
C GLN A 322 21.33 -18.47 -2.32
N ASN A 323 22.66 -18.47 -2.39
CA ASN A 323 23.50 -17.50 -1.69
C ASN A 323 23.94 -16.38 -2.63
N VAL A 324 23.72 -15.15 -2.21
CA VAL A 324 24.25 -13.94 -2.84
C VAL A 324 25.22 -13.28 -1.89
N ALA A 325 26.48 -13.14 -2.31
CA ALA A 325 27.48 -12.39 -1.56
C ALA A 325 27.37 -10.91 -1.95
N ILE A 326 27.16 -10.06 -0.95
CA ILE A 326 27.27 -8.60 -1.05
C ILE A 326 28.64 -8.23 -0.48
N ILE A 327 29.48 -7.65 -1.32
CA ILE A 327 30.87 -7.30 -1.00
C ILE A 327 30.93 -5.78 -0.87
N THR A 328 31.40 -5.31 0.28
CA THR A 328 31.67 -3.89 0.53
C THR A 328 33.15 -3.62 0.32
N TYR A 329 33.46 -2.46 -0.23
CA TYR A 329 34.82 -1.96 -0.34
C TYR A 329 34.94 -0.70 0.50
N LYS A 330 36.16 -0.39 0.93
CA LYS A 330 36.46 0.84 1.66
C LYS A 330 36.18 2.08 0.78
N ASP A 331 35.49 3.08 1.31
CA ASP A 331 35.25 4.39 0.66
C ASP A 331 36.11 5.47 1.35
N PRO A 332 36.56 6.53 0.64
CA PRO A 332 37.28 7.66 1.25
C PRO A 332 36.48 8.59 2.18
N ASP A 333 35.14 8.49 2.26
CA ASP A 333 34.39 9.28 3.25
C ASP A 333 34.46 8.67 4.66
N ALA A 334 33.92 9.40 5.65
CA ALA A 334 33.92 9.03 7.07
C ALA A 334 32.48 8.74 7.55
N VAL A 335 31.62 8.32 6.61
CA VAL A 335 30.18 8.34 6.75
C VAL A 335 29.61 6.95 6.55
N ASP A 336 28.91 6.44 7.58
CA ASP A 336 28.14 5.21 7.47
C ASP A 336 27.16 5.27 6.30
N ASN A 337 27.27 4.30 5.40
CA ASN A 337 26.48 4.21 4.20
C ASN A 337 25.27 3.30 4.41
N LYS A 338 24.06 3.79 4.14
CA LYS A 338 22.83 2.99 4.21
C LYS A 338 22.26 2.77 2.82
N VAL A 339 22.15 1.52 2.41
CA VAL A 339 21.78 1.12 1.06
C VAL A 339 20.59 0.16 1.07
N THR A 340 19.65 0.38 0.16
CA THR A 340 18.50 -0.52 -0.04
C THR A 340 18.71 -1.36 -1.28
N ILE A 341 18.89 -2.67 -1.09
CA ILE A 341 19.09 -3.63 -2.17
C ILE A 341 17.73 -4.18 -2.56
N SER A 342 17.37 -4.09 -3.84
CA SER A 342 16.07 -4.53 -4.35
C SER A 342 16.16 -5.92 -4.98
N LEU A 343 15.13 -6.73 -4.76
CA LEU A 343 14.95 -8.05 -5.37
C LEU A 343 13.64 -8.04 -6.16
N THR A 344 13.67 -8.55 -7.39
CA THR A 344 12.47 -8.67 -8.24
C THR A 344 12.39 -10.08 -8.80
N ALA A 345 11.39 -10.85 -8.39
CA ALA A 345 11.11 -12.18 -8.92
C ALA A 345 10.19 -12.10 -10.14
N SER A 346 10.42 -12.97 -11.12
CA SER A 346 9.61 -13.07 -12.34
C SER A 346 9.53 -14.48 -12.90
N GLY A 347 8.39 -14.84 -13.52
CA GLY A 347 8.11 -16.20 -14.01
C GLY A 347 7.32 -17.05 -13.01
N GLY A 348 6.93 -18.27 -13.39
CA GLY A 348 6.42 -19.30 -12.48
C GLY A 348 5.28 -18.96 -11.50
N GLY A 349 4.44 -17.97 -11.81
CA GLY A 349 3.40 -17.48 -10.89
C GLY A 349 3.89 -16.42 -9.88
N TYR A 350 5.19 -16.10 -9.88
CA TYR A 350 5.84 -15.06 -9.08
C TYR A 350 5.80 -13.65 -9.70
N GLY A 351 5.21 -13.47 -10.89
CA GLY A 351 4.83 -12.16 -11.42
C GLY A 351 5.94 -11.10 -11.43
N GLU A 352 5.70 -9.93 -10.82
CA GLU A 352 6.73 -8.94 -10.41
C GLU A 352 6.75 -8.84 -8.87
N VAL A 353 6.93 -9.96 -8.16
CA VAL A 353 7.10 -9.91 -6.70
C VAL A 353 8.37 -9.12 -6.40
N ARG A 354 8.21 -8.01 -5.67
CA ARG A 354 9.30 -7.11 -5.27
C ARG A 354 9.53 -7.22 -3.77
N ASP A 355 10.79 -7.27 -3.40
CA ASP A 355 11.24 -7.25 -2.01
C ASP A 355 12.52 -6.43 -1.89
N SER A 356 12.93 -6.12 -0.66
CA SER A 356 14.18 -5.41 -0.42
C SER A 356 14.80 -5.75 0.92
N VAL A 357 16.10 -5.50 1.01
CA VAL A 357 16.86 -5.54 2.26
C VAL A 357 17.60 -4.23 2.46
N GLU A 358 17.73 -3.81 3.71
CA GLU A 358 18.54 -2.66 4.10
C GLU A 358 19.90 -3.14 4.61
N LEU A 359 20.98 -2.62 4.02
CA LEU A 359 22.35 -2.83 4.48
C LEU A 359 22.91 -1.49 4.99
N THR A 360 23.43 -1.51 6.21
CA THR A 360 24.24 -0.41 6.76
C THR A 360 25.70 -0.86 6.71
N VAL A 361 26.53 -0.09 6.03
CA VAL A 361 27.97 -0.27 5.99
C VAL A 361 28.57 0.73 6.95
N THR A 362 29.16 0.25 8.04
CA THR A 362 29.84 1.06 9.03
C THR A 362 31.22 1.41 8.51
N ASP A 363 31.52 2.70 8.55
CA ASP A 363 32.80 3.23 8.14
C ASP A 363 33.91 2.75 9.10
N LEU A 364 35.05 2.39 8.53
CA LEU A 364 36.28 2.13 9.27
C LEU A 364 37.25 3.30 9.07
N TYR A 365 36.83 4.48 9.50
CA TYR A 365 37.68 5.67 9.47
C TYR A 365 38.90 5.45 10.38
N PRO A 366 40.12 5.84 9.98
CA PRO A 366 41.31 5.56 10.77
C PRO A 366 41.21 6.13 12.19
N ASP A 367 41.27 5.25 13.19
CA ASP A 367 41.31 5.54 14.63
C ASP A 367 42.66 6.17 15.08
N GLY A 368 43.14 7.17 14.35
CA GLY A 368 44.24 8.03 14.79
C GLY A 368 45.66 7.48 14.62
N LEU A 369 46.60 8.15 15.29
CA LEU A 369 48.00 7.73 15.43
C LEU A 369 48.17 6.92 16.72
N VAL A 370 48.88 5.79 16.64
CA VAL A 370 49.27 5.02 17.83
C VAL A 370 50.61 5.56 18.33
N LEU A 371 50.60 6.20 19.50
CA LEU A 371 51.77 6.82 20.13
C LEU A 371 52.14 6.06 21.40
N THR A 372 53.40 5.62 21.54
CA THR A 372 53.82 4.85 22.74
C THR A 372 55.26 5.15 23.16
N PRO A 373 55.49 5.70 24.36
CA PRO A 373 54.51 6.30 25.27
C PRO A 373 54.00 7.67 24.76
N SER A 374 52.85 8.14 25.24
CA SER A 374 52.31 9.46 24.93
C SER A 374 52.81 10.58 25.86
N THR A 375 53.58 10.22 26.88
CA THR A 375 54.22 11.13 27.83
C THR A 375 55.67 10.72 28.06
N LEU A 376 56.59 11.68 28.05
CA LEU A 376 58.01 11.49 28.28
C LEU A 376 58.47 12.32 29.48
N GLU A 377 59.27 11.72 30.36
CA GLU A 377 59.99 12.40 31.43
C GLU A 377 61.50 12.22 31.19
N MET A 378 62.25 13.31 31.19
CA MET A 378 63.71 13.33 31.03
C MET A 378 64.35 14.45 31.86
N ALA A 379 65.64 14.35 32.14
CA ALA A 379 66.42 15.45 32.71
C ALA A 379 66.98 16.34 31.58
N GLU A 380 67.41 17.56 31.93
CA GLU A 380 68.22 18.40 31.04
C GLU A 380 69.45 17.66 30.50
N GLY A 381 69.86 18.01 29.28
CA GLY A 381 70.91 17.31 28.53
C GLY A 381 70.58 15.85 28.14
N GLY A 382 69.41 15.35 28.54
CA GLY A 382 68.96 13.98 28.36
C GLY A 382 68.26 13.72 27.02
N SER A 383 67.95 12.45 26.76
CA SER A 383 67.16 12.03 25.60
C SER A 383 66.26 10.85 25.93
N GLN A 384 65.08 10.82 25.31
CA GLN A 384 64.13 9.70 25.36
C GLN A 384 63.57 9.44 23.96
N THR A 385 62.89 8.30 23.80
CA THR A 385 62.23 7.93 22.54
C THR A 385 60.76 7.59 22.73
N PHE A 386 59.94 7.89 21.73
CA PHE A 386 58.59 7.33 21.60
C PHE A 386 58.39 6.72 20.22
N LYS A 387 57.38 5.87 20.09
CA LYS A 387 57.04 5.15 18.86
C LYS A 387 55.77 5.72 18.25
N VAL A 388 55.73 5.75 16.92
CA VAL A 388 54.59 6.18 16.11
C VAL A 388 54.28 5.09 15.08
N LYS A 389 53.00 4.74 14.94
CA LYS A 389 52.49 3.97 13.80
C LYS A 389 51.05 4.36 13.48
N LEU A 390 50.54 3.93 12.34
CA LEU A 390 49.16 4.15 11.94
C LEU A 390 48.25 3.09 12.59
N ALA A 391 47.03 3.50 12.99
CA ALA A 391 46.07 2.59 13.59
C ALA A 391 45.46 1.59 12.59
N LEU A 392 45.36 1.98 11.31
CA LEU A 392 44.83 1.20 10.19
C LEU A 392 45.73 1.36 8.96
N GLN A 393 45.64 0.42 8.02
CA GLN A 393 46.33 0.49 6.74
C GLN A 393 45.76 1.63 5.87
N PRO A 394 46.62 2.50 5.28
CA PRO A 394 46.21 3.49 4.28
C PRO A 394 45.59 2.86 3.02
N LEU A 395 44.74 3.62 2.33
CA LEU A 395 44.18 3.33 1.01
C LEU A 395 45.22 3.47 -0.13
N ASP A 396 45.08 2.62 -1.15
CA ASP A 396 45.68 2.72 -2.49
C ASP A 396 47.15 3.21 -2.57
N ASP A 397 48.13 2.38 -2.15
CA ASP A 397 49.60 2.59 -2.29
C ASP A 397 50.12 4.01 -1.95
N ALA A 398 49.32 4.83 -1.25
CA ALA A 398 49.57 6.24 -1.05
C ALA A 398 50.34 6.43 0.25
N ASN A 399 51.38 7.27 0.19
CA ASN A 399 52.22 7.53 1.36
C ASN A 399 51.51 8.50 2.32
N VAL A 400 51.34 8.08 3.57
CA VAL A 400 50.91 8.94 4.68
C VAL A 400 52.14 9.54 5.34
N ARG A 401 52.25 10.87 5.28
CA ARG A 401 53.30 11.63 5.94
C ARG A 401 52.82 12.17 7.27
N VAL A 402 53.45 11.76 8.35
CA VAL A 402 53.29 12.34 9.69
C VAL A 402 54.35 13.43 9.88
N THR A 403 53.91 14.66 10.10
CA THR A 403 54.79 15.81 10.39
C THR A 403 54.71 16.13 11.87
N LEU A 404 55.87 16.21 12.52
CA LEU A 404 56.03 16.61 13.90
C LEU A 404 56.37 18.10 13.94
N THR A 405 55.60 18.86 14.71
CA THR A 405 55.88 20.28 14.95
C THR A 405 56.88 20.38 16.09
N GLN A 406 58.01 21.04 15.84
CA GLN A 406 58.98 21.34 16.90
C GLN A 406 58.27 22.15 18.01
N PRO A 407 58.46 21.77 19.29
CA PRO A 407 57.79 22.45 20.38
C PRO A 407 58.21 23.93 20.47
N GLN A 408 57.37 24.76 21.08
CA GLN A 408 57.64 26.20 21.23
C GLN A 408 58.79 26.49 22.22
N ASN A 409 59.08 25.55 23.12
CA ASN A 409 60.25 25.56 23.98
C ASN A 409 61.48 25.20 23.10
N SER A 410 62.47 26.10 23.06
CA SER A 410 63.68 25.97 22.23
C SER A 410 64.62 24.85 22.67
N ASP A 411 64.43 24.36 23.87
CA ASP A 411 65.31 23.45 24.58
C ASP A 411 64.90 21.99 24.34
N VAL A 412 63.69 21.74 23.80
CA VAL A 412 63.27 20.41 23.36
C VAL A 412 63.35 20.28 21.84
N LYS A 413 64.13 19.31 21.36
CA LYS A 413 64.27 18.98 19.94
C LYS A 413 63.77 17.58 19.65
N VAL A 414 63.02 17.46 18.55
CA VAL A 414 62.61 16.16 17.99
C VAL A 414 63.47 15.80 16.80
N ASP A 415 63.83 14.53 16.71
CA ASP A 415 64.54 13.93 15.61
C ASP A 415 63.91 12.56 15.24
N THR A 416 63.40 12.45 14.02
CA THR A 416 62.75 11.24 13.51
C THR A 416 63.70 10.26 12.83
N ASP A 417 64.97 10.63 12.61
CA ASP A 417 65.97 9.75 11.99
C ASP A 417 67.39 10.05 12.54
N PRO A 418 67.82 9.40 13.64
CA PRO A 418 69.08 9.71 14.30
C PRO A 418 70.34 9.39 13.46
N ASP A 419 70.19 8.64 12.36
CA ASP A 419 71.29 8.28 11.47
C ASP A 419 71.51 9.31 10.35
N THR A 420 70.56 10.24 10.17
CA THR A 420 70.63 11.34 9.20
C THR A 420 71.07 12.63 9.89
N GLY A 421 71.94 13.40 9.23
CA GLY A 421 72.47 14.64 9.80
C GLY A 421 71.42 15.75 9.93
N GLY A 422 71.15 16.21 11.15
CA GLY A 422 70.22 17.30 11.48
C GLY A 422 69.06 16.80 12.35
N ASP A 423 68.12 17.68 12.72
CA ASP A 423 66.91 17.29 13.45
C ASP A 423 65.76 17.07 12.43
N GLN A 424 65.33 15.82 12.21
CA GLN A 424 64.22 15.53 11.28
C GLN A 424 62.87 15.56 12.01
N ASN A 425 61.80 15.85 11.26
CA ASN A 425 60.48 16.02 11.83
C ASN A 425 59.36 15.37 11.00
N THR A 426 59.68 14.39 10.16
CA THR A 426 58.69 13.71 9.32
C THR A 426 58.89 12.20 9.32
N LEU A 427 57.80 11.46 9.35
CA LEU A 427 57.75 10.01 9.16
C LEU A 427 56.85 9.70 7.96
N ASP A 428 57.30 8.82 7.06
CA ASP A 428 56.52 8.40 5.89
C ASP A 428 56.09 6.93 6.07
N PHE A 429 54.78 6.70 6.04
CA PHE A 429 54.12 5.40 6.11
C PHE A 429 53.53 5.05 4.75
N THR A 430 53.52 3.76 4.43
CA THR A 430 53.10 3.13 3.19
C THR A 430 52.21 1.93 3.54
N ASP A 431 51.57 1.34 2.54
CA ASP A 431 50.83 0.08 2.65
C ASP A 431 51.64 -1.08 3.27
N SER A 432 52.97 -1.00 3.22
CA SER A 432 53.91 -2.05 3.65
C SER A 432 54.53 -1.85 5.04
N ASN A 433 54.44 -0.65 5.63
CA ASN A 433 55.06 -0.33 6.93
C ASN A 433 54.15 0.47 7.88
N TRP A 434 52.86 0.62 7.57
CA TRP A 434 51.91 1.39 8.36
C TRP A 434 51.78 0.90 9.82
N ASP A 435 51.94 -0.40 10.06
CA ASP A 435 51.79 -1.07 11.36
C ASP A 435 53.11 -1.27 12.10
N GLU A 436 54.22 -0.88 11.49
CA GLU A 436 55.56 -0.98 12.05
C GLU A 436 55.88 0.24 12.93
N ASP A 437 56.47 -0.01 14.10
CA ASP A 437 56.85 1.04 15.04
C ASP A 437 57.98 1.92 14.46
N GLN A 438 57.69 3.17 14.11
CA GLN A 438 58.69 4.18 13.77
C GLN A 438 59.15 4.92 15.02
N ILE A 439 60.46 5.02 15.24
CA ILE A 439 61.03 5.59 16.47
C ILE A 439 61.33 7.08 16.28
N VAL A 440 60.88 7.90 17.23
CA VAL A 440 61.20 9.32 17.33
C VAL A 440 62.05 9.55 18.56
N THR A 441 63.18 10.23 18.39
CA THR A 441 64.07 10.64 19.47
C THR A 441 63.75 12.07 19.88
N VAL A 442 63.66 12.31 21.18
CA VAL A 442 63.47 13.63 21.78
C VAL A 442 64.69 13.93 22.64
N ARG A 443 65.24 15.14 22.52
CA ARG A 443 66.40 15.60 23.28
C ARG A 443 66.07 16.90 23.99
N ALA A 444 66.48 17.01 25.25
CA ALA A 444 66.48 18.25 26.00
C ALA A 444 67.88 18.87 25.91
N ALA A 445 67.95 20.18 25.68
CA ALA A 445 69.16 20.95 25.86
C ALA A 445 69.48 21.03 27.36
N GLU A 446 70.76 21.24 27.66
CA GLU A 446 71.14 21.75 28.99
C GLU A 446 70.93 23.25 28.96
N ASP A 447 70.24 23.81 29.94
CA ASP A 447 70.23 25.25 30.13
C ASP A 447 70.81 25.64 31.50
N ALA A 448 70.41 26.79 32.05
CA ALA A 448 71.01 27.36 33.25
C ALA A 448 69.95 27.90 34.21
N ASP A 449 68.67 27.62 33.92
CA ASP A 449 67.57 28.07 34.75
C ASP A 449 67.34 27.09 35.91
N SER A 450 66.22 27.21 36.62
CA SER A 450 65.98 26.37 37.81
C SER A 450 64.53 25.90 37.85
N THR A 451 63.91 25.86 36.68
CA THR A 451 62.50 25.62 36.50
C THR A 451 62.30 24.39 35.64
N ASP A 452 61.54 23.42 36.16
CA ASP A 452 61.05 22.30 35.37
C ASP A 452 60.35 22.81 34.10
N ASP A 453 60.74 22.22 32.98
CA ASP A 453 60.28 22.61 31.66
C ASP A 453 59.23 21.66 31.12
N SER A 454 58.37 22.17 30.23
CA SER A 454 57.40 21.32 29.54
C SER A 454 57.20 21.71 28.09
N ALA A 455 57.09 20.68 27.25
CA ALA A 455 56.86 20.81 25.82
C ALA A 455 55.74 19.87 25.36
N SER A 456 55.06 20.27 24.29
CA SER A 456 54.11 19.40 23.59
C SER A 456 54.54 19.27 22.14
N ILE A 457 54.77 18.04 21.70
CA ILE A 457 55.11 17.72 20.32
C ILE A 457 53.80 17.38 19.62
N ALA A 458 53.33 18.27 18.73
CA ALA A 458 52.14 18.04 17.94
C ALA A 458 52.47 17.26 16.67
N LEU A 459 51.70 16.22 16.37
CA LEU A 459 51.78 15.43 15.16
C LEU A 459 50.57 15.73 14.28
N ALA A 460 50.81 15.99 13.01
CA ALA A 460 49.77 16.18 12.00
C ALA A 460 50.09 15.32 10.79
N THR A 461 49.10 14.62 10.29
CA THR A 461 49.24 13.72 9.15
C THR A 461 48.73 14.37 7.87
N SER A 462 49.38 14.01 6.76
CA SER A 462 49.01 14.41 5.41
C SER A 462 49.18 13.24 4.46
N GLY A 463 48.36 13.18 3.43
CA GLY A 463 48.25 12.03 2.53
C GLY A 463 47.05 11.15 2.87
N ASP A 464 46.38 10.71 1.81
CA ASP A 464 45.37 9.65 1.83
C ASP A 464 44.19 9.82 2.81
N ASP A 465 43.74 8.75 3.47
CA ASP A 465 42.63 8.74 4.44
C ASP A 465 43.03 9.28 5.83
N TYR A 466 44.33 9.50 6.05
CA TYR A 466 44.83 10.11 7.26
C TYR A 466 44.81 11.65 7.24
N GLN A 467 44.46 12.32 6.13
CA GLN A 467 44.53 13.78 6.02
C GLN A 467 43.89 14.51 7.21
N GLY A 468 44.72 15.25 7.98
CA GLY A 468 44.24 16.05 9.10
C GLY A 468 44.07 15.29 10.42
N VAL A 469 44.41 14.00 10.49
CA VAL A 469 44.53 13.27 11.76
C VAL A 469 45.68 13.89 12.57
N THR A 470 45.43 14.13 13.86
CA THR A 470 46.40 14.75 14.77
C THR A 470 46.68 13.88 16.00
N GLY A 471 47.84 14.09 16.61
CA GLY A 471 48.24 13.48 17.88
C GLY A 471 49.18 14.40 18.66
N SER A 472 49.43 14.09 19.93
CA SER A 472 50.37 14.87 20.74
C SER A 472 51.12 14.00 21.74
N VAL A 473 52.41 14.27 21.91
CA VAL A 473 53.23 13.72 22.99
C VAL A 473 53.63 14.85 23.94
N THR A 474 53.36 14.67 25.23
CA THR A 474 53.78 15.61 26.26
C THR A 474 55.17 15.24 26.77
N VAL A 475 56.05 16.23 26.89
CA VAL A 475 57.41 16.09 27.40
C VAL A 475 57.55 16.95 28.65
N SER A 476 58.05 16.34 29.73
CA SER A 476 58.46 17.04 30.94
C SER A 476 59.97 16.92 31.10
N VAL A 477 60.65 18.06 31.14
CA VAL A 477 62.09 18.15 31.37
C VAL A 477 62.28 18.57 32.83
N LYS A 478 63.06 17.79 33.58
CA LYS A 478 63.37 18.06 34.97
C LYS A 478 64.69 18.81 35.05
N ASP A 479 64.65 19.94 35.74
CA ASP A 479 65.83 20.71 36.10
C ASP A 479 66.75 19.82 36.98
N ASP A 480 68.01 19.72 36.59
CA ASP A 480 69.06 19.06 37.37
C ASP A 480 70.25 19.96 37.71
N ASP A 481 70.11 21.28 37.51
CA ASP A 481 71.16 22.24 37.79
C ASP A 481 71.52 22.33 39.28
N VAL A 482 72.82 22.51 39.52
CA VAL A 482 73.42 22.56 40.86
C VAL A 482 73.72 24.01 41.28
N GLY A 483 72.91 24.56 42.18
CA GLY A 483 73.01 25.96 42.66
C GLY A 483 73.34 26.14 44.16
N LEU A 484 73.68 27.38 44.54
CA LEU A 484 73.95 27.81 45.92
C LEU A 484 73.03 28.97 46.30
N GLN A 485 72.14 28.76 47.27
CA GLN A 485 71.24 29.80 47.80
C GLN A 485 71.77 30.37 49.11
N VAL A 486 71.71 31.70 49.25
CA VAL A 486 72.03 32.42 50.50
C VAL A 486 70.81 33.16 51.03
N SER A 487 70.62 33.19 52.35
CA SER A 487 69.43 33.83 52.95
C SER A 487 69.36 35.34 52.75
N THR A 488 70.48 35.99 52.44
CA THR A 488 70.57 37.40 52.06
C THR A 488 71.89 37.66 51.34
N THR A 489 71.90 38.61 50.41
CA THR A 489 73.12 39.04 49.69
C THR A 489 73.83 40.23 50.35
N SER A 490 73.24 40.81 51.40
CA SER A 490 73.84 41.89 52.17
C SER A 490 73.45 41.83 53.65
N LEU A 491 74.38 42.14 54.55
CA LEU A 491 74.17 42.28 55.99
C LEU A 491 74.70 43.64 56.44
N THR A 492 74.01 44.30 57.37
CA THR A 492 74.48 45.57 57.97
C THR A 492 74.71 45.35 59.46
N ILE A 493 75.94 45.52 59.92
CA ILE A 493 76.35 45.25 61.30
C ILE A 493 76.91 46.53 61.93
N ALA A 494 76.56 46.78 63.19
CA ALA A 494 77.14 47.86 64.00
C ALA A 494 78.53 47.46 64.54
N GLU A 495 79.39 48.44 64.85
CA GLU A 495 80.76 48.19 65.31
C GLU A 495 80.80 47.28 66.55
N GLY A 496 81.47 46.13 66.42
CA GLY A 496 81.56 45.09 67.46
C GLY A 496 80.42 44.05 67.47
N GLY A 497 79.44 44.14 66.56
CA GLY A 497 78.35 43.17 66.42
C GLY A 497 78.65 41.97 65.53
N ASN A 498 77.79 40.96 65.56
CA ASN A 498 77.76 39.85 64.62
C ASN A 498 76.37 39.70 63.99
N ASP A 499 76.32 39.17 62.77
CA ASP A 499 75.09 38.76 62.09
C ASP A 499 75.40 37.51 61.26
N THR A 500 74.36 36.78 60.85
CA THR A 500 74.48 35.48 60.18
C THR A 500 73.62 35.42 58.93
N PHE A 501 74.13 34.75 57.89
CA PHE A 501 73.33 34.28 56.77
C PHE A 501 73.45 32.76 56.69
N THR A 502 72.43 32.10 56.14
CA THR A 502 72.48 30.66 55.86
C THR A 502 72.85 30.44 54.41
N VAL A 503 73.54 29.32 54.16
CA VAL A 503 73.93 28.86 52.84
C VAL A 503 73.35 27.47 52.65
N GLN A 504 72.62 27.25 51.57
CA GLN A 504 72.00 25.97 51.25
C GLN A 504 72.27 25.60 49.79
N LEU A 505 72.49 24.32 49.52
CA LEU A 505 72.52 23.81 48.15
C LEU A 505 71.10 23.82 47.59
N ALA A 506 70.94 24.33 46.37
CA ALA A 506 69.63 24.42 45.72
C ALA A 506 69.04 23.03 45.43
N SER A 507 69.89 22.02 45.24
CA SER A 507 69.53 20.62 44.99
C SER A 507 70.39 19.65 45.83
N ARG A 508 69.97 18.39 45.95
CA ARG A 508 70.68 17.36 46.73
C ARG A 508 71.89 16.87 45.94
N PRO A 509 73.13 17.02 46.44
CA PRO A 509 74.31 16.63 45.66
C PRO A 509 74.49 15.10 45.64
N SER A 510 75.11 14.60 44.56
CA SER A 510 75.46 13.18 44.39
C SER A 510 76.71 12.76 45.19
N GLY A 511 77.40 13.70 45.83
CA GLY A 511 78.56 13.50 46.70
C GLY A 511 78.81 14.70 47.64
N ASP A 512 79.88 14.66 48.43
CA ASP A 512 80.21 15.73 49.38
C ASP A 512 80.55 17.04 48.64
N VAL A 513 79.88 18.15 49.01
CA VAL A 513 80.10 19.48 48.44
C VAL A 513 80.84 20.36 49.44
N THR A 514 81.95 20.96 49.01
CA THR A 514 82.71 21.94 49.81
C THR A 514 82.38 23.36 49.36
N VAL A 515 81.76 24.15 50.24
CA VAL A 515 81.50 25.58 50.02
C VAL A 515 82.60 26.39 50.71
N THR A 516 83.39 27.15 49.96
CA THR A 516 84.50 27.95 50.51
C THR A 516 84.10 29.42 50.64
N LEU A 517 84.15 29.96 51.85
CA LEU A 517 83.94 31.38 52.12
C LEU A 517 85.29 32.11 52.10
N THR A 518 85.48 33.01 51.15
CA THR A 518 86.62 33.92 51.11
C THR A 518 86.23 35.29 51.66
N GLN A 519 86.96 35.79 52.66
CA GLN A 519 86.81 37.16 53.12
C GLN A 519 87.28 38.14 52.02
N PRO A 520 86.52 39.19 51.72
CA PRO A 520 87.03 40.29 50.92
C PRO A 520 88.10 41.05 51.72
N THR A 521 89.16 41.48 51.05
CA THR A 521 90.25 42.32 51.60
C THR A 521 89.80 43.73 51.94
#